data_AF-A0A958EEU6-F1
#
_entry.id   AF-A0A958EEU6-F1
#
_cell.length_a   1.000
_cell.length_b   1.000
_cell.length_c   1.000
_cell.angle_alpha   90.00
_cell.angle_beta   90.00
_cell.angle_gamma   90.00
#
_symmetry.space_group_name_H-M   'P 1'
#
loop_
_entity.id
_entity.type
_entity.pdbx_description
1 polymer ?
#
loop_
_entity_poly.entity_id
_entity_poly.type
_entity_poly.pdbx_seq_one_letter_code
_entity_poly.pdbx_strand_id
1 'polypeptide(L)'
;VTLAALRQGVDLADPQALAGLARQAQIRFEAVEKGIKTILDGRDVSDAIRTAEVTDHIKPIASNPGVREALVAQQRRMGASGGVVMDGRDITTVVFPDAELKIFMEASAGERARRRVAEMQRSGLEADYPEILAAIERRDHDDTHREFGPLRRAEDALSIDTTGLSIEEQVEMIYRKAREILGLKD
;
A
#
# COMPACT_ATOMS: atom_id res chain seq x y z
N VAL A 1 -8.05 4.20 8.17
CA VAL A 1 -8.42 5.52 8.72
C VAL A 1 -9.58 6.14 7.97
N THR A 2 -9.52 6.31 6.64
CA THR A 2 -10.64 6.87 5.84
C THR A 2 -12.00 6.24 6.13
N LEU A 3 -12.11 4.91 6.07
CA LEU A 3 -13.35 4.20 6.40
C LEU A 3 -13.85 4.51 7.83
N ALA A 4 -12.94 4.62 8.79
CA ALA A 4 -13.29 4.95 10.17
C ALA A 4 -13.83 6.38 10.27
N ALA A 5 -13.22 7.33 9.56
CA ALA A 5 -13.64 8.72 9.53
C ALA A 5 -15.05 8.86 8.94
N LEU A 6 -15.31 8.20 7.81
CA LEU A 6 -16.62 8.16 7.16
C LEU A 6 -17.69 7.57 8.10
N ARG A 7 -17.41 6.42 8.73
CA ARG A 7 -18.36 5.76 9.66
C ARG A 7 -18.65 6.57 10.91
N GLN A 8 -17.68 7.34 11.40
CA GLN A 8 -17.81 8.15 12.61
C GLN A 8 -18.28 9.59 12.31
N GLY A 9 -18.47 9.95 11.04
CA GLY A 9 -18.84 11.31 10.65
C GLY A 9 -17.77 12.35 10.98
N VAL A 10 -16.49 11.96 11.01
CA VAL A 10 -15.38 12.88 11.24
C VAL A 10 -15.19 13.75 10.01
N ASP A 11 -15.11 15.06 10.22
CA ASP A 11 -14.83 16.00 9.14
C ASP A 11 -13.45 15.71 8.52
N LEU A 12 -13.44 15.36 7.23
CA LEU A 12 -12.23 15.07 6.48
C LEU A 12 -11.36 16.31 6.24
N ALA A 13 -11.92 17.50 6.47
CA ALA A 13 -11.19 18.77 6.43
C ALA A 13 -10.56 19.14 7.77
N ASP A 14 -10.83 18.41 8.87
CA ASP A 14 -10.23 18.65 10.19
C ASP A 14 -8.97 17.78 10.38
N PRO A 15 -7.76 18.35 10.25
CA PRO A 15 -6.55 17.53 10.32
C PRO A 15 -6.29 16.99 11.73
N GLN A 16 -6.75 17.69 12.77
CA GLN A 16 -6.52 17.29 14.16
C GLN A 16 -7.45 16.14 14.54
N ALA A 17 -8.72 16.21 14.15
CA ALA A 17 -9.67 15.12 14.36
C ALA A 17 -9.22 13.83 13.65
N LEU A 18 -8.75 13.95 12.40
CA LEU A 18 -8.22 12.82 11.64
C LEU A 18 -6.97 12.20 12.30
N ALA A 19 -6.04 13.02 12.79
CA ALA A 19 -4.86 12.54 13.50
C ALA A 19 -5.23 11.88 14.84
N GLY A 20 -6.22 12.42 15.56
CA GLY A 20 -6.79 11.80 16.77
C GLY A 20 -7.36 10.42 16.48
N LEU A 21 -8.19 10.32 15.44
CA LEU A 21 -8.79 9.07 14.98
C LEU A 21 -7.72 8.04 14.59
N ALA A 22 -6.71 8.44 13.82
CA ALA A 22 -5.62 7.56 13.41
C ALA A 22 -4.83 6.99 14.61
N ARG A 23 -4.63 7.78 15.67
CA ARG A 23 -3.97 7.33 16.91
C ARG A 23 -4.79 6.32 17.71
N GLN A 24 -6.12 6.41 17.63
CA GLN A 24 -7.04 5.54 18.37
C GLN A 24 -7.38 4.25 17.61
N ALA A 25 -7.37 4.30 16.28
CA ALA A 25 -7.73 3.18 15.42
C ALA A 25 -6.84 1.96 15.67
N GLN A 26 -7.46 0.82 15.98
CA GLN A 26 -6.78 -0.46 16.12
C GLN A 26 -6.84 -1.22 14.79
N ILE A 27 -5.75 -1.17 14.04
CA ILE A 27 -5.60 -1.87 12.76
C ILE A 27 -4.75 -3.12 12.99
N ARG A 28 -5.29 -4.28 12.59
CA ARG A 28 -4.59 -5.57 12.60
C ARG A 28 -4.75 -6.27 11.26
N PHE A 29 -3.76 -7.07 10.92
CA PHE A 29 -3.78 -7.94 9.75
C PHE A 29 -3.75 -9.38 10.23
N GLU A 30 -4.70 -10.19 9.77
CA GLU A 30 -4.81 -11.59 10.14
C GLU A 30 -4.64 -12.44 8.89
N ALA A 31 -3.60 -13.29 8.88
CA ALA A 31 -3.41 -14.25 7.81
C ALA A 31 -4.54 -15.28 7.84
N VAL A 32 -5.12 -15.55 6.67
CA VAL A 32 -6.14 -16.57 6.47
C VAL A 32 -5.68 -17.52 5.36
N GLU A 33 -6.40 -18.64 5.17
CA GLU A 33 -6.04 -19.65 4.16
C GLU A 33 -5.78 -19.06 2.77
N LYS A 34 -6.54 -18.02 2.40
CA LYS A 34 -6.34 -17.24 1.16
C LYS A 34 -6.26 -15.75 1.46
N GLY A 35 -5.04 -15.25 1.63
CA GLY A 35 -4.75 -13.83 1.75
C GLY A 35 -4.78 -13.33 3.20
N ILE A 36 -5.18 -12.06 3.36
CA ILE A 36 -5.08 -11.33 4.62
C ILE A 36 -6.41 -10.62 4.89
N LYS A 37 -6.92 -10.78 6.10
CA LYS A 37 -8.04 -9.98 6.61
C LYS A 37 -7.51 -8.69 7.22
N THR A 38 -8.18 -7.59 6.91
CA THR A 38 -7.93 -6.31 7.58
C THR A 38 -8.97 -6.10 8.66
N ILE A 39 -8.53 -6.04 9.91
CA ILE A 39 -9.37 -5.79 11.07
C ILE A 39 -9.19 -4.35 11.52
N LEU A 40 -10.30 -3.62 11.65
CA LEU A 40 -10.36 -2.27 12.19
C LEU A 40 -11.28 -2.27 13.41
N ASP A 41 -10.74 -1.92 14.57
CA ASP A 41 -11.48 -1.84 15.85
C ASP A 41 -12.27 -3.13 16.15
N GLY A 42 -11.63 -4.28 15.88
CA GLY A 42 -12.19 -5.62 16.10
C GLY A 42 -13.16 -6.11 15.03
N ARG A 43 -13.36 -5.38 13.93
CA ARG A 43 -14.26 -5.77 12.83
C ARG A 43 -13.50 -6.02 11.55
N ASP A 44 -13.88 -7.08 10.83
CA ASP A 44 -13.40 -7.32 9.47
C ASP A 44 -13.93 -6.23 8.53
N VAL A 45 -13.00 -5.53 7.88
CA VAL A 45 -13.28 -4.44 6.96
C VAL A 45 -12.66 -4.67 5.58
N SER A 46 -12.24 -5.90 5.28
CA SER A 46 -11.45 -6.26 4.10
C SER A 46 -12.09 -5.79 2.78
N ASP A 47 -13.41 -5.90 2.66
CA ASP A 47 -14.16 -5.43 1.49
C ASP A 47 -14.53 -3.95 1.60
N ALA A 48 -14.91 -3.50 2.80
CA ALA A 48 -15.37 -2.13 3.04
C ALA A 48 -14.29 -1.08 2.74
N ILE A 49 -13.00 -1.40 2.91
CA ILE A 49 -11.90 -0.49 2.58
C ILE A 49 -11.62 -0.39 1.07
N ARG A 50 -12.23 -1.25 0.23
CA ARG A 50 -12.01 -1.32 -1.22
C ARG A 50 -13.12 -0.63 -2.04
N THR A 51 -14.08 0.00 -1.38
CA THR A 51 -15.17 0.70 -2.06
C THR A 51 -14.68 1.97 -2.75
N ALA A 52 -15.40 2.41 -3.78
CA ALA A 52 -15.14 3.69 -4.45
C ALA A 52 -15.21 4.86 -3.45
N GLU A 53 -16.21 4.86 -2.57
CA GLU A 53 -16.38 5.86 -1.52
C GLU A 53 -15.12 6.02 -0.65
N VAL A 54 -14.50 4.93 -0.21
CA VAL A 54 -13.25 5.00 0.58
C VAL A 54 -12.08 5.48 -0.29
N THR A 55 -12.02 5.05 -1.55
CA THR A 55 -10.95 5.42 -2.49
C THR A 55 -10.97 6.92 -2.79
N ASP A 56 -12.15 7.48 -3.03
CA ASP A 56 -12.33 8.89 -3.41
C ASP A 56 -11.96 9.85 -2.28
N HIS A 57 -12.05 9.40 -1.03
CA HIS A 57 -11.77 10.20 0.17
C HIS A 57 -10.37 9.96 0.77
N ILE A 58 -9.48 9.24 0.08
CA ILE A 58 -8.16 8.90 0.64
C ILE A 58 -7.20 10.08 0.69
N LYS A 59 -7.32 11.03 -0.25
CA LYS A 59 -6.36 12.13 -0.43
C LYS A 59 -6.16 13.01 0.83
N PRO A 60 -7.22 13.55 1.49
CA PRO A 60 -7.02 14.36 2.70
C PRO A 60 -6.41 13.56 3.86
N ILE A 61 -6.69 12.25 3.93
CA ILE A 61 -6.15 11.37 4.97
C ILE A 61 -4.66 11.07 4.73
N ALA A 62 -4.29 10.72 3.50
CA ALA A 62 -2.93 10.30 3.15
C ALA A 62 -1.92 11.46 3.21
N SER A 63 -2.38 12.69 2.98
CA SER A 63 -1.58 13.90 3.04
C SER A 63 -1.51 14.53 4.44
N ASN A 64 -2.28 14.03 5.42
CA ASN A 64 -2.28 14.57 6.77
C ASN A 64 -1.04 14.10 7.57
N PRO A 65 -0.18 15.02 8.04
CA PRO A 65 1.05 14.65 8.75
C PRO A 65 0.81 13.89 10.06
N GLY A 66 -0.19 14.29 10.84
CA GLY A 66 -0.50 13.63 12.12
C GLY A 66 -1.09 12.23 11.93
N VAL A 67 -1.85 12.01 10.86
CA VAL A 67 -2.29 10.66 10.45
C VAL A 67 -1.09 9.82 10.05
N ARG A 68 -0.19 10.38 9.23
CA ARG A 68 1.03 9.68 8.78
C ARG A 68 1.91 9.29 9.95
N GLU A 69 2.19 10.20 10.87
CA GLU A 69 2.96 9.93 12.08
C GLU A 69 2.36 8.77 12.89
N ALA A 70 1.05 8.80 13.12
CA ALA A 70 0.34 7.76 13.86
C ALA A 70 0.44 6.38 13.18
N LEU A 71 0.22 6.33 11.85
CA LEU A 71 0.27 5.08 11.09
C LEU A 71 1.69 4.53 10.96
N VAL A 72 2.71 5.38 10.76
CA VAL A 72 4.12 4.95 10.75
C VAL A 72 4.51 4.35 12.09
N ALA A 73 4.12 4.98 13.21
CA ALA A 73 4.38 4.44 14.53
C ALA A 73 3.71 3.08 14.73
N GLN A 74 2.49 2.89 14.21
CA GLN A 74 1.79 1.61 14.28
C GLN A 74 2.43 0.54 13.40
N GLN A 75 2.81 0.86 12.16
CA GLN A 75 3.51 -0.04 11.25
C GLN A 75 4.84 -0.51 11.85
N ARG A 76 5.63 0.41 12.43
CA ARG A 76 6.87 0.07 13.15
C ARG A 76 6.63 -0.92 14.29
N ARG A 77 5.57 -0.72 15.09
CA ARG A 77 5.19 -1.68 16.13
C ARG A 77 4.83 -3.06 15.56
N MET A 78 4.11 -3.11 14.44
CA MET A 78 3.74 -4.39 13.80
C MET A 78 4.95 -5.17 13.27
N GLY A 79 5.97 -4.48 12.76
CA GLY A 79 7.18 -5.12 12.23
C GLY A 79 8.32 -5.27 13.24
N ALA A 80 8.17 -4.81 14.47
CA ALA A 80 9.25 -4.78 15.47
C ALA A 80 9.82 -6.18 15.81
N SER A 81 9.01 -7.24 15.69
CA SER A 81 9.45 -8.62 15.91
C SER A 81 10.11 -9.27 14.69
N GLY A 82 10.22 -8.55 13.56
CA GLY A 82 10.64 -9.12 12.29
C GLY A 82 9.62 -10.14 11.75
N GLY A 83 10.03 -10.88 10.70
CA GLY A 83 9.21 -11.93 10.10
C GLY A 83 7.98 -11.42 9.34
N VAL A 84 7.97 -10.14 8.95
CA VAL A 84 6.87 -9.51 8.21
C VAL A 84 7.30 -9.10 6.81
N VAL A 85 6.38 -9.22 5.87
CA VAL A 85 6.47 -8.59 4.55
C VAL A 85 5.54 -7.38 4.57
N MET A 86 6.07 -6.19 4.25
CA MET A 86 5.29 -4.96 4.23
C MET A 86 5.33 -4.30 2.86
N ASP A 87 4.14 -4.00 2.33
CA ASP A 87 3.91 -3.30 1.08
C ASP A 87 3.55 -1.83 1.36
N GLY A 88 4.00 -0.93 0.48
CA GLY A 88 3.69 0.49 0.55
C GLY A 88 4.63 1.35 -0.30
N ARG A 89 4.52 2.67 -0.16
CA ARG A 89 5.24 3.65 -0.99
C ARG A 89 6.58 4.09 -0.41
N ASP A 90 6.64 4.21 0.91
CA ASP A 90 7.77 4.76 1.66
C ASP A 90 8.21 3.82 2.80
N ILE A 91 7.90 2.52 2.67
CA ILE A 91 8.24 1.51 3.67
C ILE A 91 9.75 1.47 3.89
N THR A 92 10.53 1.39 2.82
CA THR A 92 11.99 1.20 2.91
C THR A 92 12.78 2.49 3.08
N THR A 93 12.13 3.65 2.97
CA THR A 93 12.77 4.98 3.11
C THR A 93 12.35 5.70 4.39
N VAL A 94 11.16 5.42 4.93
CA VAL A 94 10.62 6.10 6.11
C VAL A 94 10.27 5.11 7.22
N VAL A 95 9.50 4.06 6.93
CA VAL A 95 8.95 3.19 7.98
C VAL A 95 10.03 2.28 8.58
N PHE A 96 10.71 1.52 7.71
CA PHE A 96 11.77 0.56 8.01
C PHE A 96 13.00 0.84 7.11
N PRO A 97 13.73 1.94 7.36
CA PRO A 97 14.95 2.25 6.63
C PRO A 97 16.07 1.23 6.87
N ASP A 98 15.95 0.38 7.88
CA ASP A 98 16.93 -0.67 8.22
C ASP A 98 16.43 -2.08 7.90
N ALA A 99 15.41 -2.22 7.04
CA ALA A 99 14.90 -3.53 6.63
C ALA A 99 16.01 -4.38 5.97
N GLU A 100 16.07 -5.67 6.33
CA GLU A 100 17.07 -6.64 5.83
C GLU A 100 16.99 -6.84 4.32
N LEU A 101 15.78 -6.72 3.75
CA LEU A 101 15.51 -6.80 2.32
C LEU A 101 14.60 -5.66 1.91
N LYS A 102 15.04 -4.90 0.91
CA LYS A 102 14.29 -3.79 0.33
C LYS A 102 14.10 -4.02 -1.16
N ILE A 103 12.86 -4.05 -1.60
CA ILE A 103 12.49 -4.25 -3.00
C ILE A 103 11.69 -3.03 -3.47
N PHE A 104 12.07 -2.49 -4.62
CA PHE A 104 11.33 -1.46 -5.32
C PHE A 104 10.82 -2.06 -6.64
N MET A 105 9.52 -2.35 -6.69
CA MET A 105 8.89 -2.94 -7.86
C MET A 105 8.47 -1.85 -8.83
N GLU A 106 8.87 -2.00 -10.09
CA GLU A 106 8.54 -1.09 -11.17
C GLU A 106 7.74 -1.83 -12.26
N ALA A 107 6.94 -1.07 -12.99
CA ALA A 107 6.29 -1.51 -14.22
C ALA A 107 5.85 -0.28 -15.00
N SER A 108 5.91 -0.36 -16.33
CA SER A 108 5.39 0.72 -17.18
C SER A 108 3.93 1.06 -16.82
N ALA A 109 3.55 2.34 -16.95
CA ALA A 109 2.18 2.78 -16.68
C ALA A 109 1.16 2.02 -17.56
N GLY A 110 1.50 1.79 -18.83
CA GLY A 110 0.69 0.99 -19.73
C GLY A 110 0.49 -0.45 -19.27
N GLU A 111 1.54 -1.11 -18.77
CA GLU A 111 1.42 -2.47 -18.22
C GLU A 111 0.54 -2.50 -16.97
N ARG A 112 0.72 -1.54 -16.04
CA ARG A 112 -0.14 -1.43 -14.85
C ARG A 112 -1.60 -1.16 -15.22
N ALA A 113 -1.84 -0.33 -16.23
CA ALA A 113 -3.18 -0.07 -16.75
C ALA A 113 -3.81 -1.34 -17.36
N ARG A 114 -3.07 -2.11 -18.17
CA ARG A 114 -3.55 -3.40 -18.72
C ARG A 114 -3.93 -4.39 -17.62
N ARG A 115 -3.08 -4.54 -16.60
CA ARG A 115 -3.35 -5.43 -15.45
C ARG A 115 -4.62 -5.02 -14.71
N ARG A 116 -4.82 -3.71 -14.50
CA ARG A 116 -6.00 -3.16 -13.85
C ARG A 116 -7.27 -3.37 -14.67
N VAL A 117 -7.22 -3.16 -15.99
CA VAL A 117 -8.34 -3.46 -16.90
C VAL A 117 -8.72 -4.94 -16.80
N ALA A 118 -7.76 -5.85 -16.87
CA ALA A 118 -8.02 -7.28 -16.75
C ALA A 118 -8.57 -7.69 -15.37
N GLU A 119 -8.15 -7.04 -14.29
CA GLU A 119 -8.73 -7.23 -12.94
C GLU A 119 -10.20 -6.78 -12.88
N MET A 120 -10.51 -5.60 -13.41
CA MET A 120 -11.86 -5.04 -13.42
C MET A 120 -12.81 -5.88 -14.29
N GLN A 121 -12.38 -6.28 -15.48
CA GLN A 121 -13.15 -7.15 -16.38
C GLN A 121 -13.44 -8.52 -15.74
N ARG A 122 -12.46 -9.13 -15.07
CA ARG A 122 -12.67 -10.39 -14.31
C ARG A 122 -13.66 -10.23 -13.16
N SER A 123 -13.82 -9.01 -12.64
CA SER A 123 -14.76 -8.67 -11.58
C SER A 123 -16.13 -8.21 -12.11
N GLY A 124 -16.35 -8.25 -13.44
CA GLY A 124 -17.60 -7.82 -14.07
C GLY A 124 -17.80 -6.29 -14.09
N LEU A 125 -16.73 -5.51 -13.90
CA LEU A 125 -16.77 -4.05 -13.91
C LEU A 125 -16.37 -3.49 -15.29
N GLU A 126 -16.97 -2.36 -15.65
CA GLU A 126 -16.54 -1.60 -16.83
C GLU A 126 -15.12 -1.07 -16.64
N ALA A 127 -14.31 -1.14 -17.70
CA ALA A 127 -12.91 -0.75 -17.64
C ALA A 127 -12.51 -0.03 -18.93
N ASP A 128 -12.26 1.27 -18.83
CA ASP A 128 -11.72 2.08 -19.92
C ASP A 128 -10.20 2.25 -19.77
N TYR A 129 -9.44 1.74 -20.73
CA TYR A 129 -7.99 1.74 -20.66
C TYR A 129 -7.39 3.16 -20.65
N PRO A 130 -7.79 4.10 -21.54
CA PRO A 130 -7.33 5.49 -21.49
C PRO A 130 -7.58 6.18 -20.14
N GLU A 131 -8.78 6.06 -19.57
CA GLU A 131 -9.09 6.63 -18.26
C GLU A 131 -8.24 6.03 -17.14
N ILE A 132 -8.08 4.70 -17.12
CA ILE A 132 -7.28 4.00 -16.12
C ILE A 132 -5.80 4.39 -16.24
N LEU A 133 -5.26 4.48 -17.44
CA LEU A 133 -3.89 4.92 -17.69
C LEU A 133 -3.66 6.34 -17.16
N ALA A 134 -4.55 7.28 -17.51
CA ALA A 134 -4.46 8.67 -17.05
C ALA A 134 -4.59 8.77 -15.52
N ALA A 135 -5.42 7.94 -14.90
CA ALA A 135 -5.53 7.88 -13.44
C ALA A 135 -4.25 7.36 -12.78
N ILE A 136 -3.61 6.35 -13.36
CA ILE A 136 -2.34 5.79 -12.89
C ILE A 136 -1.22 6.83 -13.00
N GLU A 137 -1.06 7.49 -14.15
CA GLU A 137 -0.01 8.50 -14.35
C GLU A 137 -0.16 9.68 -13.39
N ARG A 138 -1.40 10.15 -13.18
CA ARG A 138 -1.70 11.20 -12.20
C ARG A 138 -1.33 10.77 -10.79
N ARG A 139 -1.66 9.53 -10.41
CA ARG A 139 -1.32 8.97 -9.10
C ARG A 139 0.19 8.86 -8.92
N ASP A 140 0.92 8.42 -9.94
CA ASP A 140 2.39 8.31 -9.85
C ASP A 140 3.04 9.68 -9.65
N HIS A 141 2.54 10.70 -10.36
CA HIS A 141 2.97 12.08 -10.16
C HIS A 141 2.70 12.53 -8.71
N ASP A 142 1.48 12.36 -8.21
CA ASP A 142 1.10 12.74 -6.83
C ASP A 142 1.93 11.97 -5.78
N ASP A 143 2.14 10.66 -5.96
CA ASP A 143 2.90 9.80 -5.03
C ASP A 143 4.39 10.18 -4.99
N THR A 144 4.98 10.59 -6.12
CA THR A 144 6.40 10.99 -6.21
C THR A 144 6.68 12.42 -5.74
N HIS A 145 5.69 13.32 -5.83
CA HIS A 145 5.84 14.74 -5.49
C HIS A 145 5.24 15.14 -4.14
N ARG A 146 4.56 14.23 -3.43
CA ARG A 146 4.02 14.53 -2.09
C ARG A 146 5.13 14.93 -1.11
N GLU A 147 4.82 15.92 -0.27
CA GLU A 147 5.74 16.46 0.73
C GLU A 147 6.16 15.39 1.76
N PHE A 148 5.20 14.58 2.21
CA PHE A 148 5.44 13.58 3.26
C PHE A 148 5.61 12.18 2.68
N GLY A 149 6.80 11.60 2.92
CA GLY A 149 7.25 10.28 2.48
C GLY A 149 6.94 10.00 1.00
N PRO A 150 7.46 10.79 0.06
CA PRO A 150 7.27 10.55 -1.37
C PRO A 150 7.71 9.14 -1.77
N LEU A 151 7.08 8.59 -2.81
CA LEU A 151 7.50 7.35 -3.43
C LEU A 151 8.92 7.53 -3.99
N ARG A 152 9.89 6.90 -3.33
CA ARG A 152 11.30 6.92 -3.71
C ARG A 152 11.91 5.57 -3.44
N ARG A 153 12.81 5.14 -4.32
CA ARG A 153 13.64 3.97 -4.12
C ARG A 153 14.70 4.29 -3.05
N ALA A 154 14.83 3.45 -2.03
CA ALA A 154 15.98 3.52 -1.13
C ALA A 154 17.26 3.15 -1.90
N GLU A 155 18.40 3.75 -1.55
CA GLU A 155 19.65 3.57 -2.30
C GLU A 155 20.09 2.11 -2.37
N ASP A 156 19.85 1.36 -1.31
CA ASP A 156 20.16 -0.06 -1.16
C ASP A 156 19.00 -1.00 -1.53
N ALA A 157 17.89 -0.48 -2.08
CA ALA A 157 16.79 -1.31 -2.56
C ALA A 157 17.05 -1.91 -3.95
N LEU A 158 16.72 -3.19 -4.11
CA LEU A 158 16.68 -3.84 -5.42
C LEU A 158 15.52 -3.29 -6.26
N SER A 159 15.84 -2.70 -7.40
CA SER A 159 14.84 -2.42 -8.44
C SER A 159 14.50 -3.71 -9.18
N ILE A 160 13.20 -4.00 -9.31
CA ILE A 160 12.69 -5.12 -10.08
C ILE A 160 11.64 -4.58 -11.05
N ASP A 161 11.99 -4.54 -12.35
CA ASP A 161 11.01 -4.26 -13.39
C ASP A 161 10.18 -5.52 -13.65
N THR A 162 8.88 -5.39 -13.44
CA THR A 162 7.91 -6.46 -13.64
C THR A 162 7.17 -6.33 -14.96
N THR A 163 7.54 -5.40 -15.84
CA THR A 163 6.89 -5.18 -17.12
C THR A 163 6.91 -6.45 -17.97
N GLY A 164 5.73 -6.91 -18.39
CA GLY A 164 5.58 -8.12 -19.20
C GLY A 164 5.75 -9.44 -18.45
N LEU A 165 6.03 -9.42 -17.14
CA LEU A 165 6.13 -10.62 -16.31
C LEU A 165 4.76 -11.05 -15.78
N SER A 166 4.50 -12.35 -15.81
CA SER A 166 3.39 -13.01 -15.10
C SER A 166 3.54 -12.87 -13.58
N ILE A 167 2.47 -13.17 -12.83
CA ILE A 167 2.52 -13.12 -11.36
C ILE A 167 3.50 -14.18 -10.85
N GLU A 168 3.50 -15.36 -11.47
CA GLU A 168 4.37 -16.48 -11.14
C GLU A 168 5.85 -16.12 -11.33
N GLU A 169 6.20 -15.47 -12.44
CA GLU A 169 7.57 -14.99 -12.69
C GLU A 169 7.99 -13.90 -11.69
N GLN A 170 7.08 -12.98 -11.34
CA GLN A 170 7.34 -11.95 -10.34
C GLN A 170 7.62 -12.58 -8.97
N VAL A 171 6.78 -13.52 -8.54
CA VAL A 171 6.92 -14.23 -7.26
C VAL A 171 8.22 -15.01 -7.23
N GLU A 172 8.54 -15.78 -8.27
CA GLU A 172 9.78 -16.57 -8.35
C GLU A 172 11.02 -15.66 -8.28
N MET A 173 11.01 -14.54 -9.02
CA MET A 173 12.13 -13.60 -9.02
C MET A 173 12.37 -13.00 -7.63
N ILE A 174 11.30 -12.54 -6.97
CA ILE A 174 11.36 -11.96 -5.62
C ILE A 174 11.79 -13.02 -4.61
N TYR A 175 11.20 -14.22 -4.68
CA TYR A 175 11.50 -15.33 -3.78
C TYR A 175 12.98 -15.72 -3.86
N ARG A 176 13.50 -15.92 -5.07
CA ARG A 176 14.92 -16.25 -5.26
C ARG A 176 15.85 -15.17 -4.70
N LYS A 177 15.53 -13.89 -4.93
CA LYS A 177 16.31 -12.77 -4.38
C LYS A 177 16.25 -12.69 -2.86
N ALA A 178 15.08 -12.90 -2.28
CA ALA A 178 14.92 -12.94 -0.84
C ALA A 178 15.79 -14.04 -0.22
N ARG A 179 15.79 -15.23 -0.82
CA ARG A 179 16.60 -16.36 -0.33
C ARG A 179 18.10 -16.13 -0.42
N GLU A 180 18.55 -15.55 -1.53
CA GLU A 180 19.95 -15.19 -1.76
C GLU A 180 20.44 -14.19 -0.69
N ILE A 181 19.66 -13.14 -0.42
CA ILE A 181 20.05 -12.04 0.46
C ILE A 181 19.91 -12.43 1.94
N LEU A 182 18.85 -13.15 2.30
CA LEU A 182 18.58 -13.57 3.68
C LEU A 182 19.31 -14.87 4.05
N GLY A 183 20.06 -15.48 3.12
CA GLY A 183 20.82 -16.71 3.39
C GLY A 183 19.96 -17.93 3.73
N LEU A 184 18.74 -18.01 3.18
CA LEU A 184 17.79 -19.08 3.48
C LEU A 184 18.16 -20.37 2.70
N LYS A 185 18.54 -21.42 3.44
CA LYS A 185 18.80 -22.77 2.89
C LYS A 185 17.49 -23.49 2.49
N ASP A 186 17.60 -24.43 1.56
CA ASP A 186 16.49 -25.26 1.04
C ASP A 186 15.85 -26.14 2.12
#